data_AF-A0A5C6ZC18-F1
#
_entry.id   AF-A0A5C6ZC18-F1
#
_cell.length_a   1.000
_cell.length_b   1.000
_cell.length_c   1.000
_cell.angle_alpha   90.00
_cell.angle_beta   90.00
_cell.angle_gamma   90.00
#
_symmetry.space_group_name_H-M   'P 1'
#
loop_
_entity.id
_entity.type
_entity.pdbx_description
1 polymer ?
#
loop_
_entity_poly.entity_id
_entity_poly.type
_entity_poly.pdbx_seq_one_letter_code
_entity_poly.pdbx_strand_id
1 'polypeptide(L)'
;MINKHMITLRNIIFFSIILFLQSLSAQDNKNVEEGDWMLSSRIGFGTLEVEDVAKTNATVAEVFLGREFLLSNQFSLYTGLEFSNVNSNFANGSNQNLFLSNDYLSLPINLRISYDDAEKLSLYADFGIYGSYLLKSTVEIEADDLDDSENGLGFNFGYQVAFGAKYKFQDSRYSINFGLRTKNDLINSYKSSEQEFQINDVYLIEIGLGFAL
;
A
#
# COMPACT_ATOMS: atom_id res chain seq x y z
N MET A 1 3.09 -31.14 13.59
CA MET A 1 1.74 -31.67 13.32
C MET A 1 0.84 -30.48 12.99
N ILE A 2 0.73 -30.11 11.71
CA ILE A 2 0.03 -28.89 11.29
C ILE A 2 -1.47 -29.06 11.52
N ASN A 3 -2.05 -28.14 12.28
CA ASN A 3 -3.40 -28.25 12.84
C ASN A 3 -4.42 -28.17 11.69
N LYS A 4 -5.15 -29.26 11.42
CA LYS A 4 -6.15 -29.38 10.32
C LYS A 4 -7.18 -28.23 10.32
N HIS A 5 -7.42 -27.62 11.49
CA HIS A 5 -8.29 -26.47 11.67
C HIS A 5 -7.80 -25.17 11.00
N MET A 6 -6.48 -24.94 10.94
CA MET A 6 -5.93 -23.75 10.25
C MET A 6 -6.12 -23.83 8.73
N ILE A 7 -6.00 -25.03 8.16
CA ILE A 7 -6.16 -25.25 6.71
C ILE A 7 -7.62 -25.03 6.31
N THR A 8 -8.57 -25.44 7.16
CA THR A 8 -10.00 -25.25 6.89
C THR A 8 -10.39 -23.78 6.96
N LEU A 9 -9.89 -23.02 7.95
CA LEU A 9 -10.19 -21.58 8.07
C LEU A 9 -9.63 -20.77 6.90
N ARG A 10 -8.39 -21.04 6.47
CA ARG A 10 -7.77 -20.38 5.30
C ARG A 10 -8.58 -20.61 4.02
N ASN A 11 -9.04 -21.83 3.80
CA ASN A 11 -9.84 -22.18 2.62
C ASN A 11 -11.22 -21.52 2.64
N ILE A 12 -11.85 -21.39 3.81
CA ILE A 12 -13.14 -20.71 3.97
C ILE A 12 -13.01 -19.22 3.66
N ILE A 13 -11.97 -18.54 4.17
CA ILE A 13 -11.71 -17.12 3.89
C ILE A 13 -11.45 -16.90 2.40
N PHE A 14 -10.62 -17.72 1.77
CA PHE A 14 -10.34 -17.63 0.33
C PHE A 14 -11.60 -17.85 -0.52
N PHE A 15 -12.44 -18.82 -0.15
CA PHE A 15 -13.68 -19.11 -0.87
C PHE A 15 -14.73 -18.00 -0.70
N SER A 16 -14.81 -17.37 0.48
CA SER A 16 -15.71 -16.24 0.72
C SER A 16 -15.28 -14.97 0.01
N ILE A 17 -13.97 -14.72 -0.15
CA ILE A 17 -13.45 -13.63 -1.00
C ILE A 17 -13.83 -13.87 -2.47
N ILE A 18 -13.68 -15.09 -2.98
CA ILE A 18 -14.06 -15.43 -4.37
C ILE A 18 -15.57 -15.26 -4.61
N LEU A 19 -16.41 -15.71 -3.68
CA LEU A 19 -17.86 -15.55 -3.77
C LEU A 19 -18.27 -14.07 -3.73
N PHE A 20 -17.61 -13.26 -2.91
CA PHE A 20 -17.83 -11.82 -2.86
C PHE A 20 -17.44 -11.14 -4.18
N LEU A 21 -16.29 -11.52 -4.76
CA LEU A 21 -15.83 -10.99 -6.06
C LEU A 21 -16.79 -11.33 -7.21
N GLN A 22 -17.47 -12.49 -7.18
CA GLN A 22 -18.47 -12.84 -8.20
C GLN A 22 -19.76 -12.01 -8.09
N SER A 23 -20.14 -11.59 -6.87
CA SER A 23 -21.35 -10.78 -6.66
C SER A 23 -21.23 -9.34 -7.16
N LEU A 24 -19.99 -8.83 -7.31
CA LEU A 24 -19.72 -7.48 -7.80
C LEU A 24 -19.83 -7.35 -9.34
N SER A 25 -19.80 -8.47 -10.07
CA SER A 25 -19.85 -8.49 -11.54
C SER A 25 -21.26 -8.53 -12.14
N ALA A 26 -22.32 -8.43 -11.32
CA ALA A 26 -23.70 -8.73 -11.74
C ALA A 26 -24.64 -7.51 -11.92
N GLN A 27 -24.14 -6.28 -11.89
CA GLN A 27 -24.97 -5.10 -12.18
C GLN A 27 -24.68 -4.53 -13.58
N ASP A 28 -25.40 -5.06 -14.57
CA ASP A 28 -25.49 -4.49 -15.92
C ASP A 28 -26.27 -3.15 -15.87
N ASN A 29 -25.56 -2.04 -15.67
CA ASN A 29 -26.08 -0.70 -15.93
C ASN A 29 -25.31 -0.07 -17.10
N LYS A 30 -25.96 0.00 -18.26
CA LYS A 30 -25.39 0.39 -19.57
C LYS A 30 -24.91 1.84 -19.72
N ASN A 31 -24.86 2.64 -18.65
CA ASN A 31 -24.47 4.07 -18.71
C ASN A 31 -23.50 4.48 -17.59
N VAL A 32 -22.87 3.53 -16.89
CA VAL A 32 -21.86 3.86 -15.87
C VAL A 32 -20.53 4.02 -16.60
N GLU A 33 -19.91 5.20 -16.51
CA GLU A 33 -18.51 5.36 -16.96
C GLU A 33 -17.68 4.23 -16.36
N GLU A 34 -16.87 3.57 -17.19
CA GLU A 34 -15.98 2.52 -16.70
C GLU A 34 -14.83 3.16 -15.93
N GLY A 35 -14.55 2.65 -14.73
CA GLY A 35 -13.45 3.17 -13.93
C GLY A 35 -12.08 2.80 -14.49
N ASP A 36 -11.10 3.66 -14.22
CA ASP A 36 -9.74 3.54 -14.79
C ASP A 36 -8.94 2.42 -14.11
N TRP A 37 -8.13 1.72 -14.90
CA TRP A 37 -6.94 1.07 -14.36
C TRP A 37 -5.87 2.11 -14.08
N MET A 38 -5.14 1.95 -12.99
CA MET A 38 -4.15 2.91 -12.54
C MET A 38 -2.82 2.24 -12.23
N LEU A 39 -1.75 2.81 -12.74
CA LEU A 39 -0.37 2.51 -12.38
C LEU A 39 0.24 3.77 -11.76
N SER A 40 0.75 3.70 -10.54
CA SER A 40 1.40 4.86 -9.91
C SER A 40 2.69 4.48 -9.21
N SER A 41 3.66 5.39 -9.28
CA SER A 41 4.88 5.33 -8.49
C SER A 41 4.83 6.39 -7.40
N ARG A 42 5.35 6.04 -6.23
CA ARG A 42 5.38 6.91 -5.07
C ARG A 42 6.76 6.89 -4.44
N ILE A 43 7.20 8.05 -3.99
CA ILE A 43 8.44 8.20 -3.24
C ILE A 43 8.20 9.12 -2.05
N GLY A 44 8.90 8.88 -0.96
CA GLY A 44 8.81 9.75 0.20
C GLY A 44 9.58 9.23 1.39
N PHE A 45 9.09 9.61 2.57
CA PHE A 45 9.75 9.37 3.83
C PHE A 45 8.75 8.84 4.85
N GLY A 46 9.25 8.10 5.82
CA GLY A 46 8.47 7.62 6.95
C GLY A 46 9.36 7.47 8.16
N THR A 47 8.79 6.96 9.24
CA THR A 47 9.53 6.61 10.44
C THR A 47 9.42 5.11 10.68
N LEU A 48 10.54 4.47 10.98
CA LEU A 48 10.56 3.11 11.48
C LEU A 48 10.80 3.15 12.98
N GLU A 49 9.99 2.38 13.69
CA GLU A 49 10.10 2.21 15.13
C GLU A 49 10.34 0.73 15.42
N VAL A 50 11.44 0.46 16.11
CA VAL A 50 11.75 -0.83 16.71
C VAL A 50 11.35 -0.74 18.17
N GLU A 51 10.47 -1.62 18.61
CA GLU A 51 9.99 -1.63 19.99
C GLU A 51 11.17 -1.62 20.96
N ASP A 52 11.20 -0.61 21.85
CA ASP A 52 12.22 -0.40 22.89
C ASP A 52 13.70 -0.24 22.43
N VAL A 53 13.98 -0.12 21.12
CA VAL A 53 15.36 0.01 20.62
C VAL A 53 15.63 1.37 19.99
N ALA A 54 14.88 1.75 18.96
CA ALA A 54 15.19 2.96 18.19
C ALA A 54 14.01 3.44 17.34
N LYS A 55 13.97 4.76 17.11
CA LYS A 55 13.10 5.43 16.13
C LYS A 55 13.99 6.10 15.09
N THR A 56 13.85 5.73 13.82
CA THR A 56 14.72 6.21 12.75
C THR A 56 13.94 6.62 11.50
N ASN A 57 14.50 7.56 10.74
CA ASN A 57 13.93 8.00 9.48
C ASN A 57 14.11 6.91 8.42
N ALA A 58 13.11 6.75 7.56
CA ALA A 58 13.16 5.82 6.46
C ALA A 58 12.79 6.51 5.14
N THR A 59 13.40 6.05 4.06
CA THR A 59 13.00 6.37 2.69
C THR A 59 12.06 5.29 2.19
N VAL A 60 10.97 5.68 1.55
CA VAL A 60 9.95 4.77 1.03
C VAL A 60 9.83 4.95 -0.48
N ALA A 61 9.84 3.84 -1.20
CA ALA A 61 9.49 3.78 -2.62
C ALA A 61 8.35 2.78 -2.81
N GLU A 62 7.28 3.16 -3.52
CA GLU A 62 6.15 2.28 -3.79
C GLU A 62 5.76 2.29 -5.27
N VAL A 63 5.26 1.14 -5.72
CA VAL A 63 4.56 0.98 -6.99
C VAL A 63 3.19 0.40 -6.72
N PHE A 64 2.15 1.02 -7.26
CA PHE A 64 0.78 0.54 -7.19
C PHE A 64 0.26 0.21 -8.57
N LEU A 65 -0.44 -0.91 -8.68
CA LEU A 65 -1.26 -1.28 -9.83
C LEU A 65 -2.65 -1.66 -9.34
N GLY A 66 -3.69 -1.04 -9.89
CA GLY A 66 -5.06 -1.36 -9.48
C GLY A 66 -6.12 -0.74 -10.34
N ARG A 67 -7.35 -0.74 -9.83
CA ARG A 67 -8.54 -0.33 -10.56
C ARG A 67 -9.42 0.57 -9.70
N GLU A 68 -9.97 1.59 -10.34
CA GLU A 68 -11.03 2.44 -9.86
C GLU A 68 -12.40 1.83 -10.26
N PHE A 69 -13.34 1.81 -9.32
CA PHE A 69 -14.71 1.37 -9.52
C PHE A 69 -15.63 2.54 -9.17
N LEU A 70 -16.27 3.13 -10.17
CA LEU A 70 -17.17 4.26 -9.97
C LEU A 70 -18.44 3.79 -9.25
N LEU A 71 -18.71 4.38 -8.07
CA LEU A 71 -19.93 4.15 -7.29
C LEU A 71 -20.99 5.20 -7.63
N SER A 72 -20.54 6.42 -7.93
CA SER A 72 -21.34 7.55 -8.42
C SER A 72 -20.42 8.57 -9.09
N ASN A 73 -20.96 9.69 -9.56
CA ASN A 73 -20.17 10.76 -10.17
C ASN A 73 -19.13 11.39 -9.22
N GLN A 74 -19.32 11.28 -7.90
CA GLN A 74 -18.43 11.89 -6.90
C GLN A 74 -17.64 10.86 -6.07
N PHE A 75 -18.07 9.60 -6.08
CA PHE A 75 -17.52 8.57 -5.21
C PHE A 75 -17.04 7.38 -6.02
N SER A 76 -15.83 6.91 -5.74
CA SER A 76 -15.28 5.69 -6.34
C SER A 76 -14.55 4.84 -5.31
N LEU A 77 -14.51 3.53 -5.56
CA LEU A 77 -13.70 2.59 -4.80
C LEU A 77 -12.40 2.35 -5.55
N TYR A 78 -11.27 2.45 -4.86
CA TYR A 78 -9.94 2.33 -5.44
C TYR A 78 -9.12 1.29 -4.68
N THR A 79 -8.79 0.20 -5.37
CA THR A 79 -8.10 -0.96 -4.80
C THR A 79 -7.15 -1.61 -5.81
N GLY A 80 -6.18 -2.37 -5.33
CA GLY A 80 -5.13 -2.97 -6.17
C GLY A 80 -4.06 -3.66 -5.35
N LEU A 81 -2.87 -3.76 -5.94
CA LEU A 81 -1.66 -4.28 -5.34
C LEU A 81 -0.63 -3.16 -5.22
N GLU A 82 0.02 -3.09 -4.06
CA GLU A 82 1.13 -2.18 -3.78
C GLU A 82 2.37 -3.00 -3.46
N PHE A 83 3.47 -2.71 -4.14
CA PHE A 83 4.78 -3.17 -3.74
C PHE A 83 5.54 -1.98 -3.18
N SER A 84 6.05 -2.09 -1.95
CA SER A 84 6.85 -1.02 -1.34
C SER A 84 8.17 -1.55 -0.82
N ASN A 85 9.20 -0.73 -0.97
CA ASN A 85 10.51 -0.94 -0.39
C ASN A 85 10.79 0.23 0.57
N VAL A 86 11.19 -0.12 1.80
CA VAL A 86 11.43 0.82 2.89
C VAL A 86 12.86 0.64 3.38
N ASN A 87 13.66 1.68 3.24
CA ASN A 87 15.08 1.66 3.62
C ASN A 87 15.34 2.61 4.79
N SER A 88 16.15 2.18 5.74
CA SER A 88 16.58 3.01 6.86
C SER A 88 18.00 2.69 7.29
N ASN A 89 18.63 3.65 7.96
CA ASN A 89 19.91 3.49 8.63
C ASN A 89 19.75 3.84 10.12
N PHE A 90 20.37 3.06 11.00
CA PHE A 90 20.40 3.36 12.43
C PHE A 90 21.68 2.84 13.07
N ALA A 91 22.07 3.45 14.19
CA ALA A 91 23.18 2.97 15.00
C ALA A 91 22.63 2.08 16.13
N ASN A 92 23.22 0.91 16.33
CA ASN A 92 22.89 0.07 17.49
C ASN A 92 23.56 0.61 18.78
N GLY A 93 23.23 0.00 19.93
CA GLY A 93 23.82 0.38 21.22
C GLY A 93 25.36 0.24 21.31
N SER A 94 25.98 -0.42 20.33
CA SER A 94 27.43 -0.57 20.19
C SER A 94 28.05 0.42 19.17
N ASN A 95 27.28 1.42 18.71
CA ASN A 95 27.66 2.39 17.67
C ASN A 95 28.03 1.76 16.30
N GLN A 96 27.54 0.56 15.99
CA GLN A 96 27.65 0.01 14.65
C GLN A 96 26.50 0.54 13.78
N ASN A 97 26.83 0.93 12.54
CA ASN A 97 25.83 1.30 11.54
C ASN A 97 25.15 0.03 11.01
N LEU A 98 23.82 0.05 11.09
CA LEU A 98 22.94 -0.98 10.54
C LEU A 98 22.12 -0.36 9.41
N PHE A 99 22.03 -1.06 8.30
CA PHE A 99 21.15 -0.72 7.19
C PHE A 99 20.02 -1.73 7.12
N LEU A 100 18.79 -1.22 7.07
CA LEU A 100 17.59 -2.03 7.01
C LEU A 100 16.89 -1.80 5.68
N SER A 101 16.47 -2.88 5.04
CA SER A 101 15.63 -2.87 3.83
C SER A 101 14.47 -3.85 4.00
N ASN A 102 13.25 -3.31 3.94
CA ASN A 102 12.02 -4.09 4.06
C ASN A 102 11.19 -3.99 2.78
N ASP A 103 10.81 -5.15 2.25
CA ASP A 103 9.93 -5.28 1.09
C ASP A 103 8.53 -5.73 1.53
N TYR A 104 7.51 -4.97 1.12
CA TYR A 104 6.12 -5.26 1.46
C TYR A 104 5.26 -5.45 0.21
N LEU A 105 4.28 -6.34 0.36
CA LEU A 105 3.15 -6.46 -0.57
C LEU A 105 1.87 -6.05 0.17
N SER A 106 1.21 -5.01 -0.31
CA SER A 106 0.01 -4.44 0.32
C SER A 106 -1.22 -4.50 -0.58
N LEU A 107 -2.38 -4.64 0.06
CA LEU A 107 -3.70 -4.61 -0.54
C LEU A 107 -4.47 -3.42 0.05
N PRO A 108 -4.43 -2.24 -0.59
CA PRO A 108 -5.20 -1.09 -0.16
C PRO A 108 -6.65 -1.19 -0.63
N ILE A 109 -7.56 -0.65 0.17
CA ILE A 109 -8.96 -0.42 -0.18
C ILE A 109 -9.28 1.03 0.22
N ASN A 110 -9.52 1.88 -0.78
CA ASN A 110 -9.77 3.31 -0.58
C ASN A 110 -11.14 3.70 -1.13
N LEU A 111 -11.84 4.53 -0.38
CA LEU A 111 -12.91 5.35 -0.91
C LEU A 111 -12.30 6.67 -1.41
N ARG A 112 -12.53 6.99 -2.68
CA ARG A 112 -12.14 8.25 -3.30
C ARG A 112 -13.37 9.15 -3.43
N ILE A 113 -13.17 10.42 -3.09
CA ILE A 113 -14.12 11.50 -3.27
C ILE A 113 -13.51 12.46 -4.30
N SER A 114 -14.23 12.70 -5.38
CA SER A 114 -13.77 13.53 -6.50
C SER A 114 -14.65 14.77 -6.66
N TYR A 115 -14.00 15.90 -6.97
CA TYR A 115 -14.64 17.15 -7.37
C TYR A 115 -14.10 17.57 -8.74
N ASP A 116 -14.98 17.58 -9.74
CA ASP A 116 -14.65 18.01 -11.10
C ASP A 116 -14.73 19.54 -11.18
N ASP A 117 -13.58 20.21 -11.11
CA ASP A 117 -13.49 21.67 -11.21
C ASP A 117 -13.57 22.14 -12.68
N ALA A 118 -13.04 21.32 -13.61
CA ALA A 118 -13.13 21.53 -15.04
C ALA A 118 -13.31 20.19 -15.78
N GLU A 119 -13.73 20.22 -17.05
CA GLU A 119 -13.96 19.01 -17.86
C GLU A 119 -12.77 18.02 -17.90
N LYS A 120 -11.54 18.52 -17.66
CA LYS A 120 -10.31 17.73 -17.71
C LYS A 120 -9.59 17.63 -16.38
N LEU A 121 -9.99 18.36 -15.35
CA LEU A 121 -9.28 18.41 -14.07
C LEU A 121 -10.23 18.05 -12.94
N SER A 122 -9.91 16.96 -12.25
CA SER A 122 -10.62 16.49 -11.07
C SER A 122 -9.69 16.57 -9.86
N LEU A 123 -10.12 17.22 -8.79
CA LEU A 123 -9.46 17.12 -7.49
C LEU A 123 -10.00 15.90 -6.76
N TYR A 124 -9.17 15.21 -5.99
CA TYR A 124 -9.60 14.05 -5.23
C TYR A 124 -9.04 13.99 -3.81
N ALA A 125 -9.78 13.32 -2.94
CA ALA A 125 -9.33 12.87 -1.63
C ALA A 125 -9.64 11.37 -1.47
N ASP A 126 -8.64 10.61 -1.02
CA ASP A 126 -8.77 9.17 -0.74
C ASP A 126 -8.75 8.93 0.77
N PHE A 127 -9.60 8.05 1.24
CA PHE A 127 -9.59 7.52 2.61
C PHE A 127 -9.68 6.00 2.55
N GLY A 128 -8.75 5.31 3.18
CA GLY A 128 -8.71 3.87 3.05
C GLY A 128 -8.02 3.15 4.18
N ILE A 129 -8.10 1.83 4.10
CA ILE A 129 -7.35 0.89 4.91
C ILE A 129 -6.46 0.05 4.00
N TYR A 130 -5.40 -0.50 4.57
CA TYR A 130 -4.58 -1.49 3.88
C TYR A 130 -4.25 -2.64 4.82
N GLY A 131 -4.10 -3.82 4.22
CA GLY A 131 -3.37 -4.93 4.81
C GLY A 131 -2.07 -5.11 4.04
N SER A 132 -0.97 -5.31 4.74
CA SER A 132 0.35 -5.46 4.15
C SER A 132 1.06 -6.68 4.72
N TYR A 133 1.88 -7.31 3.89
CA TYR A 133 2.67 -8.49 4.22
C TYR A 133 4.14 -8.17 4.01
N LEU A 134 4.93 -8.37 5.06
CA LEU A 134 6.38 -8.22 5.01
C LEU A 134 6.99 -9.45 4.31
N LEU A 135 7.34 -9.26 3.03
CA LEU A 135 7.89 -10.30 2.18
C LEU A 135 9.30 -10.67 2.65
N LYS A 136 10.14 -9.65 2.83
CA LYS A 136 11.56 -9.77 3.11
C LYS A 136 12.03 -8.61 3.98
N SER A 137 12.88 -8.91 4.94
CA SER A 137 13.68 -7.97 5.72
C SER A 137 15.15 -8.34 5.53
N THR A 138 16.00 -7.33 5.40
CA THR A 138 17.44 -7.44 5.26
C THR A 138 18.07 -6.44 6.19
N VAL A 139 18.93 -6.93 7.10
CA VAL A 139 19.74 -6.11 8.01
C VAL A 139 21.21 -6.31 7.65
N GLU A 140 21.84 -5.26 7.15
CA GLU A 140 23.26 -5.25 6.81
C GLU A 140 24.07 -4.57 7.92
N ILE A 141 25.15 -5.23 8.36
CA ILE A 141 26.09 -4.72 9.35
C ILE A 141 27.36 -4.28 8.63
N GLU A 142 27.57 -2.96 8.49
CA GLU A 142 28.71 -2.39 7.74
C GLU A 142 30.08 -2.87 8.28
N ALA A 143 30.18 -3.05 9.60
CA ALA A 143 31.42 -3.40 10.28
C ALA A 143 31.85 -4.86 10.05
N ASP A 144 30.91 -5.76 9.80
CA ASP A 144 31.14 -7.21 9.79
C ASP A 144 30.94 -7.85 8.40
N ASP A 145 30.51 -7.08 7.38
CA ASP A 145 30.13 -7.59 6.05
C ASP A 145 29.11 -8.76 6.15
N LEU A 146 28.23 -8.68 7.14
CA LEU A 146 27.18 -9.65 7.41
C LEU A 146 25.84 -9.07 6.95
N ASP A 147 25.15 -9.84 6.11
CA ASP A 147 23.76 -9.62 5.73
C ASP A 147 22.92 -10.73 6.37
N ASP A 148 21.99 -10.32 7.25
CA ASP A 148 20.96 -11.22 7.75
C ASP A 148 19.62 -10.91 7.08
N SER A 149 19.07 -11.92 6.40
CA SER A 149 17.84 -11.77 5.66
C SER A 149 16.81 -12.82 6.04
N GLU A 150 15.65 -12.34 6.46
CA GLU A 150 14.50 -13.16 6.81
C GLU A 150 13.34 -12.93 5.84
N ASN A 151 12.58 -13.99 5.55
CA ASN A 151 11.43 -13.93 4.66
C ASN A 151 10.14 -14.32 5.41
N GLY A 152 9.03 -13.70 5.02
CA GLY A 152 7.69 -14.07 5.46
C GLY A 152 7.40 -13.77 6.94
N LEU A 153 7.70 -12.53 7.32
CA LEU A 153 7.82 -12.08 8.70
C LEU A 153 6.50 -11.69 9.36
N GLY A 154 5.43 -11.49 8.60
CA GLY A 154 4.12 -11.22 9.18
C GLY A 154 3.29 -10.23 8.39
N PHE A 155 2.23 -9.73 9.03
CA PHE A 155 1.29 -8.80 8.44
C PHE A 155 1.11 -7.58 9.33
N ASN A 156 0.87 -6.44 8.71
CA ASN A 156 0.44 -5.19 9.33
C ASN A 156 -0.83 -4.69 8.66
N PHE A 157 -1.64 -3.96 9.43
CA PHE A 157 -2.85 -3.31 8.99
C PHE A 157 -2.80 -1.86 9.39
N GLY A 158 -3.20 -0.98 8.48
CA GLY A 158 -3.15 0.45 8.70
C GLY A 158 -4.24 1.19 7.96
N TYR A 159 -4.21 2.51 8.10
CA TYR A 159 -5.05 3.42 7.34
C TYR A 159 -4.19 4.31 6.47
N GLN A 160 -4.81 4.83 5.42
CA GLN A 160 -4.17 5.76 4.51
C GLN A 160 -5.12 6.85 4.06
N VAL A 161 -4.55 8.04 3.84
CA VAL A 161 -5.27 9.21 3.35
C VAL A 161 -4.46 9.79 2.20
N ALA A 162 -5.12 10.23 1.14
CA ALA A 162 -4.45 10.95 0.06
C ALA A 162 -5.26 12.14 -0.43
N PHE A 163 -4.57 13.09 -1.04
CA PHE A 163 -5.14 14.26 -1.69
C PHE A 163 -4.40 14.48 -3.00
N GLY A 164 -5.10 14.79 -4.08
CA GLY A 164 -4.42 14.98 -5.36
C GLY A 164 -5.29 15.59 -6.44
N ALA A 165 -4.72 15.61 -7.64
CA ALA A 165 -5.37 16.06 -8.86
C ALA A 165 -5.18 15.01 -9.95
N LYS A 166 -6.25 14.78 -10.72
CA LYS A 166 -6.30 13.90 -11.89
C LYS A 166 -6.60 14.76 -13.11
N TYR A 167 -5.75 14.68 -14.12
CA TYR A 167 -5.94 15.31 -15.42
C TYR A 167 -6.34 14.27 -16.46
N LYS A 168 -7.53 14.40 -17.04
CA LYS A 168 -8.03 13.55 -18.14
C LYS A 168 -7.61 14.15 -19.50
N PHE A 169 -7.03 13.33 -20.35
CA PHE A 169 -6.73 13.74 -21.73
C PHE A 169 -8.00 13.83 -22.58
N GLN A 170 -7.88 14.41 -23.79
CA GLN A 170 -8.99 14.82 -24.64
C GLN A 170 -9.98 13.68 -25.00
N ASP A 171 -9.49 12.44 -25.07
CA ASP A 171 -10.31 11.27 -25.37
C ASP A 171 -10.81 10.53 -24.10
N SER A 172 -10.51 11.05 -22.91
CA SER A 172 -10.78 10.46 -21.58
C SER A 172 -10.20 9.05 -21.34
N ARG A 173 -9.59 8.43 -22.34
CA ARG A 173 -8.97 7.10 -22.26
C ARG A 173 -7.72 7.04 -21.40
N TYR A 174 -7.07 8.18 -21.23
CA TYR A 174 -5.83 8.30 -20.48
C TYR A 174 -5.97 9.41 -19.45
N SER A 175 -5.35 9.21 -18.29
CA SER A 175 -5.24 10.24 -17.28
C SER A 175 -3.85 10.25 -16.64
N ILE A 176 -3.46 11.40 -16.10
CA ILE A 176 -2.30 11.52 -15.20
C ILE A 176 -2.82 11.97 -13.85
N ASN A 177 -2.28 11.41 -12.77
CA ASN A 177 -2.54 11.88 -11.42
C ASN A 177 -1.24 12.32 -10.73
N PHE A 178 -1.40 13.31 -9.86
CA PHE A 178 -0.39 13.76 -8.93
C PHE A 178 -1.05 13.88 -7.56
N GLY A 179 -0.40 13.38 -6.51
CA GLY A 179 -0.99 13.39 -5.18
C GLY A 179 0.03 13.35 -4.05
N LEU A 180 -0.49 13.61 -2.86
CA LEU A 180 0.18 13.42 -1.59
C LEU A 180 -0.57 12.34 -0.82
N ARG A 181 0.15 11.35 -0.29
CA ARG A 181 -0.43 10.23 0.45
C ARG A 181 0.27 10.10 1.79
N THR A 182 -0.50 9.80 2.83
CA THR A 182 0.02 9.40 4.12
C THR A 182 -0.51 8.03 4.52
N LYS A 183 0.32 7.25 5.22
CA LYS A 183 -0.01 5.93 5.75
C LYS A 183 0.49 5.79 7.18
N ASN A 184 -0.24 5.04 7.98
CA ASN A 184 0.14 4.74 9.35
C ASN A 184 -0.37 3.35 9.75
N ASP A 185 0.53 2.54 10.32
CA ASP A 185 0.23 1.21 10.82
C ASP A 185 -0.53 1.28 12.16
N LEU A 186 -1.68 0.61 12.24
CA LEU A 186 -2.48 0.52 13.46
C LEU A 186 -2.18 -0.74 14.26
N ILE A 187 -2.00 -1.87 13.55
CA ILE A 187 -1.83 -3.19 14.16
C ILE A 187 -0.77 -3.93 13.35
N ASN A 188 0.19 -4.53 14.03
CA ASN A 188 1.21 -5.40 13.46
C ASN A 188 1.13 -6.80 14.11
N SER A 189 1.57 -7.80 13.36
CA SER A 189 1.71 -9.18 13.83
C SER A 189 2.92 -9.78 13.13
N TYR A 190 4.10 -9.44 13.64
CA TYR A 190 5.37 -9.98 13.18
C TYR A 190 5.76 -11.22 13.99
N LYS A 191 6.60 -12.09 13.42
CA LYS A 191 6.97 -13.40 14.00
C LYS A 191 8.30 -13.39 14.76
N SER A 192 9.08 -12.31 14.67
CA SER A 192 10.46 -12.24 15.16
C SER A 192 10.69 -10.92 15.87
N SER A 193 10.98 -10.95 17.18
CA SER A 193 11.23 -9.79 18.04
C SER A 193 12.45 -8.96 17.64
N GLU A 194 13.38 -9.55 16.89
CA GLU A 194 14.62 -8.87 16.48
C GLU A 194 14.45 -8.05 15.19
N GLN A 195 13.29 -8.15 14.53
CA GLN A 195 12.99 -7.47 13.26
C GLN A 195 11.56 -6.89 13.22
N GLU A 196 10.98 -6.56 14.38
CA GLU A 196 9.67 -5.91 14.47
C GLU A 196 9.81 -4.41 14.17
N PHE A 197 9.70 -4.05 12.90
CA PHE A 197 9.68 -2.66 12.48
C PHE A 197 8.25 -2.21 12.22
N GLN A 198 7.74 -1.31 13.06
CA GLN A 198 6.49 -0.62 12.78
C GLN A 198 6.77 0.58 11.87
N ILE A 199 6.02 0.70 10.78
CA ILE A 199 6.11 1.87 9.91
C ILE A 199 5.08 2.89 10.36
N ASN A 200 5.59 3.99 10.93
CA ASN A 200 4.79 5.10 11.42
C ASN A 200 4.98 6.32 10.53
N ASP A 201 3.90 7.07 10.34
CA ASP A 201 3.92 8.41 9.74
C ASP A 201 4.62 8.46 8.37
N VAL A 202 4.15 7.66 7.42
CA VAL A 202 4.64 7.68 6.04
C VAL A 202 4.02 8.86 5.29
N TYR A 203 4.83 9.59 4.53
CA TYR A 203 4.42 10.67 3.64
C TYR A 203 5.03 10.45 2.26
N LEU A 204 4.18 10.43 1.23
CA LEU A 204 4.53 10.05 -0.13
C LEU A 204 4.05 11.11 -1.12
N ILE A 205 4.87 11.36 -2.13
CA ILE A 205 4.47 12.03 -3.37
C ILE A 205 4.14 10.95 -4.38
N GLU A 206 2.99 11.07 -5.03
CA GLU A 206 2.44 10.12 -6.00
C GLU A 206 2.43 10.74 -7.40
N ILE A 207 2.89 9.98 -8.39
CA ILE A 207 2.68 10.24 -9.81
C ILE A 207 2.11 8.98 -10.42
N GLY A 208 1.00 9.08 -11.14
CA GLY A 208 0.37 7.93 -11.76
C GLY A 208 -0.23 8.20 -13.12
N LEU A 209 -0.46 7.11 -13.84
CA LEU A 209 -1.11 7.04 -15.14
C LEU A 209 -2.37 6.20 -14.98
N GLY A 210 -3.49 6.69 -15.53
CA GLY A 210 -4.75 5.97 -15.62
C GLY A 210 -5.06 5.62 -17.07
N PHE A 211 -5.70 4.46 -17.28
CA PHE A 211 -6.23 4.04 -18.56
C PHE A 211 -7.65 3.44 -18.41
N ALA A 212 -8.60 3.96 -19.19
CA ALA A 212 -9.94 3.39 -19.33
C ALA A 212 -9.93 2.36 -20.47
N LEU A 213 -10.53 1.18 -20.24
CA LEU A 213 -10.70 0.14 -21.26
C LEU A 213 -12.04 0.26 -21.98
#